data_AF-A0A7Y8I131-F1
#
_entry.id   AF-A0A7Y8I131-F1
#
_cell.length_a   1.000
_cell.length_b   1.000
_cell.length_c   1.000
_cell.angle_alpha   90.00
_cell.angle_beta   90.00
_cell.angle_gamma   90.00
#
_symmetry.space_group_name_H-M   'P 1'
#
loop_
_entity.id
_entity.type
_entity.pdbx_description
1 polymer ?
#
loop_
_entity_poly.entity_id
_entity_poly.type
_entity_poly.pdbx_seq_one_letter_code
_entity_poly.pdbx_strand_id
1 'polypeptide(L)'
;MTRGSLYPLAFAGADLEAWVQGAQLDEKDVHTAWSLAAFLHQQGRAGRDKVTLFLSPSLACAALWTKQDFEESLGKSEELGVKIVIGERPHPADYRPMGDPRQDRLFMIVERAGEPAVDRTRLSFLKRAKYPLAAVTLEKNAPLSRYMQFIHYTVFGLGYLRRMNFVTQPAVELYKSITNPLYQNAVIQGGIERTPEWKQFVESPRQIKWRGGVTLHYDRLPCGVNLNDRDAASAYASLLTQLLDAGSIEYGELTFFGDTRYDPRGKRLRRILDRAGQSVFRSRLKIPVDIYEGPAMNHSYHEMVIGHGRCLSTVLLSRKPESIPEAGYTADYHRAQFLATQMAYERRSRLVVAISVKDLESASLASLEEFFKAVASRLPKARM
;
A
#
# COMPACT_ATOMS: atom_id res chain seq x y z
N MET A 1 -22.68 11.95 -1.54
CA MET A 1 -23.08 10.52 -1.70
C MET A 1 -23.70 10.34 -3.07
N THR A 2 -23.50 9.21 -3.73
CA THR A 2 -24.04 8.95 -5.08
C THR A 2 -24.86 7.65 -5.09
N ARG A 3 -25.65 7.45 -6.15
CA ARG A 3 -26.43 6.20 -6.35
C ARG A 3 -25.54 4.95 -6.31
N GLY A 4 -24.30 5.06 -6.77
CA GLY A 4 -23.34 3.96 -6.79
C GLY A 4 -23.04 3.35 -5.41
N SER A 5 -23.03 4.17 -4.35
CA SER A 5 -22.85 3.67 -2.98
C SER A 5 -24.17 3.34 -2.27
N LEU A 6 -25.25 4.08 -2.58
CA LEU A 6 -26.53 3.93 -1.87
C LEU A 6 -27.30 2.67 -2.27
N TYR A 7 -27.26 2.25 -3.55
CA TYR A 7 -27.97 1.03 -3.96
C TYR A 7 -27.42 -0.25 -3.31
N PRO A 8 -26.10 -0.51 -3.30
CA PRO A 8 -25.57 -1.67 -2.60
C PRO A 8 -25.90 -1.68 -1.11
N LEU A 9 -25.86 -0.52 -0.44
CA LEU A 9 -26.25 -0.40 0.97
C LEU A 9 -27.74 -0.74 1.17
N ALA A 10 -28.61 -0.24 0.29
CA ALA A 10 -30.05 -0.55 0.33
C ALA A 10 -30.31 -2.05 0.17
N PHE A 11 -29.66 -2.68 -0.82
CA PHE A 11 -29.78 -4.13 -1.06
C PHE A 11 -29.19 -4.97 0.07
N ALA A 12 -28.21 -4.44 0.80
CA ALA A 12 -27.67 -5.06 2.01
C ALA A 12 -28.56 -4.84 3.25
N GLY A 13 -29.71 -4.16 3.11
CA GLY A 13 -30.65 -3.90 4.21
C GLY A 13 -30.19 -2.79 5.16
N ALA A 14 -29.27 -1.92 4.75
CA ALA A 14 -28.87 -0.78 5.57
C ALA A 14 -29.99 0.27 5.63
N ASP A 15 -30.18 0.85 6.81
CA ASP A 15 -31.05 2.01 7.02
C ASP A 15 -30.44 3.24 6.32
N LEU A 16 -30.97 3.57 5.14
CA LEU A 16 -30.47 4.69 4.35
C LEU A 16 -30.80 6.05 4.97
N GLU A 17 -31.90 6.15 5.72
CA GLU A 17 -32.27 7.41 6.38
C GLU A 17 -31.26 7.72 7.48
N ALA A 18 -31.00 6.74 8.37
CA ALA A 18 -29.96 6.86 9.39
C ALA A 18 -28.57 7.07 8.77
N TRP A 19 -28.28 6.42 7.65
CA TRP A 19 -27.02 6.63 6.92
C TRP A 19 -26.87 8.08 6.43
N VAL A 20 -27.92 8.63 5.81
CA VAL A 20 -27.91 10.00 5.28
C VAL A 20 -27.86 11.03 6.39
N GLN A 21 -28.66 10.86 7.44
CA GLN A 21 -28.62 11.72 8.63
C GLN A 21 -27.26 11.67 9.31
N GLY A 22 -26.65 10.49 9.41
CA GLY A 22 -25.31 10.31 9.96
C GLY A 22 -24.21 11.08 9.24
N ALA A 23 -24.35 11.27 7.92
CA ALA A 23 -23.43 12.07 7.12
C ALA A 23 -23.62 13.59 7.30
N GLN A 24 -24.66 14.04 8.00
CA GLN A 24 -24.82 15.45 8.36
C GLN A 24 -24.05 15.71 9.66
N LEU A 25 -22.85 16.26 9.52
CA LEU A 25 -22.02 16.66 10.66
C LEU A 25 -22.47 18.01 11.20
N ASP A 26 -22.40 18.18 12.51
CA ASP A 26 -22.61 19.48 13.14
C ASP A 26 -21.32 20.34 13.08
N GLU A 27 -21.40 21.60 13.51
CA GLU A 27 -20.27 22.52 13.51
C GLU A 27 -19.09 22.03 14.38
N LYS A 28 -19.39 21.36 15.50
CA LYS A 28 -18.39 20.83 16.41
C LYS A 28 -17.62 19.67 15.78
N ASP A 29 -18.31 18.78 15.06
CA ASP A 29 -17.69 17.69 14.29
C ASP A 29 -16.76 18.24 13.22
N VAL A 30 -17.23 19.23 12.46
CA VAL A 30 -16.43 19.88 11.41
C VAL A 30 -15.21 20.54 12.03
N HIS A 31 -15.36 21.30 13.11
CA HIS A 31 -14.24 21.91 13.82
C HIS A 31 -13.23 20.87 14.33
N THR A 32 -13.72 19.72 14.81
CA THR A 32 -12.88 18.59 15.25
C THR A 32 -12.12 17.97 14.08
N ALA A 33 -12.76 17.79 12.92
CA ALA A 33 -12.10 17.30 11.71
C ALA A 33 -11.01 18.27 11.22
N TRP A 34 -11.26 19.58 11.30
CA TRP A 34 -10.28 20.61 10.97
C TRP A 34 -9.11 20.65 11.97
N SER A 35 -9.38 20.40 13.25
CA SER A 35 -8.33 20.27 14.26
C SER A 35 -7.42 19.07 13.98
N LEU A 36 -7.99 17.94 13.55
CA LEU A 36 -7.22 16.79 13.09
C LEU A 36 -6.41 17.14 11.83
N ALA A 37 -7.01 17.84 10.86
CA ALA A 37 -6.30 18.28 9.66
C ALA A 37 -5.10 19.18 10.00
N ALA A 38 -5.27 20.14 10.91
CA ALA A 38 -4.20 21.02 11.39
C ALA A 38 -3.08 20.23 12.09
N PHE A 39 -3.44 19.26 12.92
CA PHE A 39 -2.48 18.35 13.54
C PHE A 39 -1.67 17.57 12.50
N LEU A 40 -2.34 16.93 11.53
CA LEU A 40 -1.68 16.18 10.44
C LEU A 40 -0.81 17.10 9.57
N HIS A 41 -1.25 18.33 9.32
CA HIS A 41 -0.46 19.33 8.61
C HIS A 41 0.82 19.68 9.38
N GLN A 42 0.72 19.98 10.67
CA GLN A 42 1.88 20.32 11.50
C GLN A 42 2.87 19.17 11.60
N GLN A 43 2.39 17.93 11.75
CA GLN A 43 3.27 16.76 11.77
C GLN A 43 3.95 16.54 10.42
N GLY A 44 3.21 16.66 9.31
CA GLY A 44 3.78 16.56 7.97
C GLY A 44 4.88 17.59 7.71
N ARG A 45 4.68 18.85 8.14
CA ARG A 45 5.72 19.91 8.07
C ARG A 45 6.97 19.61 8.91
N ALA A 46 6.84 18.75 9.92
CA ALA A 46 7.94 18.28 10.74
C ALA A 46 8.53 16.94 10.26
N GLY A 47 8.22 16.51 9.02
CA GLY A 47 8.72 15.27 8.42
C GLY A 47 7.96 14.01 8.86
N ARG A 48 6.85 14.15 9.59
CA ARG A 48 6.01 13.04 10.06
C ARG A 48 4.73 12.99 9.24
N ASP A 49 4.81 12.28 8.14
CA ASP A 49 3.80 12.20 7.08
C ASP A 49 3.26 10.76 6.89
N LYS A 50 3.75 9.77 7.65
CA LYS A 50 3.25 8.39 7.60
C LYS A 50 2.36 8.06 8.79
N VAL A 51 1.06 8.31 8.63
CA VAL A 51 0.02 8.10 9.64
C VAL A 51 -0.30 6.62 9.74
N THR A 52 -0.05 6.01 10.90
CA THR A 52 -0.52 4.65 11.20
C THR A 52 -1.94 4.74 11.73
N LEU A 53 -2.89 4.17 10.99
CA LEU A 53 -4.30 4.20 11.34
C LEU A 53 -4.69 2.93 12.10
N PHE A 54 -5.21 3.13 13.30
CA PHE A 54 -5.80 2.09 14.14
C PHE A 54 -7.30 2.34 14.27
N LEU A 55 -8.10 1.33 13.92
CA LEU A 55 -9.55 1.36 13.98
C LEU A 55 -10.04 0.30 14.96
N SER A 56 -11.11 0.60 15.70
CA SER A 56 -11.82 -0.41 16.48
C SER A 56 -12.46 -1.48 15.58
N PRO A 57 -12.80 -2.68 16.12
CA PRO A 57 -13.21 -3.82 15.30
C PRO A 57 -14.37 -3.54 14.33
N SER A 58 -15.41 -2.81 14.75
CA SER A 58 -16.55 -2.50 13.86
C SER A 58 -16.21 -1.53 12.73
N LEU A 59 -15.12 -0.78 12.88
CA LEU A 59 -14.64 0.19 11.89
C LEU A 59 -13.55 -0.39 10.98
N ALA A 60 -13.06 -1.61 11.24
CA ALA A 60 -11.90 -2.17 10.54
C ALA A 60 -12.07 -2.20 9.01
N CYS A 61 -13.30 -2.42 8.50
CA CYS A 61 -13.59 -2.41 7.07
C CYS A 61 -13.39 -1.02 6.42
N ALA A 62 -13.46 0.06 7.20
CA ALA A 62 -13.29 1.42 6.73
C ALA A 62 -11.81 1.83 6.59
N ALA A 63 -10.86 0.99 7.02
CA ALA A 63 -9.43 1.29 6.92
C ALA A 63 -8.99 1.50 5.46
N LEU A 64 -9.42 0.60 4.57
CA LEU A 64 -9.08 0.69 3.15
C LEU A 64 -9.69 1.94 2.50
N TRP A 65 -10.96 2.21 2.79
CA TRP A 65 -11.65 3.40 2.31
C TRP A 65 -10.99 4.69 2.82
N THR A 66 -10.62 4.74 4.12
CA THR A 66 -9.95 5.91 4.71
C THR A 66 -8.60 6.15 4.05
N LYS A 67 -7.83 5.09 3.84
CA LYS A 67 -6.56 5.16 3.14
C LYS A 67 -6.74 5.70 1.72
N GLN A 68 -7.69 5.17 0.97
CA GLN A 68 -8.00 5.62 -0.38
C GLN A 68 -8.39 7.10 -0.40
N ASP A 69 -9.28 7.53 0.50
CA ASP A 69 -9.74 8.92 0.56
C ASP A 69 -8.58 9.91 0.78
N PHE A 70 -7.67 9.61 1.72
CA PHE A 70 -6.47 10.42 1.93
C PHE A 70 -5.48 10.33 0.77
N GLU A 71 -5.12 9.12 0.34
CA GLU A 71 -4.00 8.88 -0.57
C GLU A 71 -4.32 9.30 -2.02
N GLU A 72 -5.54 9.10 -2.50
CA GLU A 72 -5.97 9.63 -3.82
C GLU A 72 -6.12 11.15 -3.80
N SER A 73 -6.65 11.70 -2.70
CA SER A 73 -6.88 13.14 -2.59
C SER A 73 -5.58 13.91 -2.44
N LEU A 74 -4.65 13.40 -1.62
CA LEU A 74 -3.48 14.14 -1.14
C LEU A 74 -2.13 13.59 -1.63
N GLY A 75 -2.10 12.45 -2.30
CA GLY A 75 -0.89 11.85 -2.87
C GLY A 75 -0.44 12.53 -4.17
N LYS A 76 -0.28 13.86 -4.19
CA LYS A 76 -0.01 14.63 -5.43
C LYS A 76 1.27 15.43 -5.39
N SER A 77 2.06 15.26 -4.34
CA SER A 77 3.28 16.01 -4.08
C SER A 77 4.24 15.16 -3.27
N GLU A 78 5.51 15.20 -3.64
CA GLU A 78 6.57 14.49 -2.92
C GLU A 78 6.82 15.08 -1.52
N GLU A 79 6.58 16.39 -1.39
CA GLU A 79 6.85 17.13 -0.15
C GLU A 79 5.62 17.17 0.77
N LEU A 80 4.43 17.12 0.18
CA LEU A 80 3.16 17.36 0.86
C LEU A 80 2.21 16.16 0.79
N GLY A 81 2.67 14.97 0.43
CA GLY A 81 1.86 13.76 0.55
C GLY A 81 1.63 13.37 2.02
N VAL A 82 0.65 12.50 2.25
CA VAL A 82 0.42 11.82 3.53
C VAL A 82 0.16 10.36 3.26
N LYS A 83 0.96 9.49 3.87
CA LYS A 83 0.80 8.05 3.78
C LYS A 83 -0.12 7.57 4.89
N ILE A 84 -1.19 6.85 4.55
CA ILE A 84 -2.04 6.18 5.54
C ILE A 84 -1.66 4.71 5.59
N VAL A 85 -1.05 4.29 6.69
CA VAL A 85 -0.60 2.92 6.90
C VAL A 85 -1.66 2.15 7.67
N ILE A 86 -2.16 1.07 7.07
CA ILE A 86 -3.24 0.23 7.63
C ILE A 86 -2.74 -1.21 7.82
N GLY A 87 -3.45 -1.98 8.64
CA GLY A 87 -3.18 -3.41 8.85
C GLY A 87 -1.90 -3.71 9.64
N GLU A 88 -1.18 -2.68 10.07
CA GLU A 88 -0.05 -2.83 10.98
C GLU A 88 -0.54 -3.12 12.40
N ARG A 89 0.13 -4.05 13.08
CA ARG A 89 -0.08 -4.25 14.51
C ARG A 89 0.91 -3.36 15.25
N PRO A 90 0.48 -2.59 16.26
CA PRO A 90 1.43 -1.79 17.02
C PRO A 90 2.51 -2.71 17.58
N HIS A 91 3.77 -2.39 17.34
CA HIS A 91 4.92 -3.12 17.87
C HIS A 91 6.08 -2.14 18.11
N PRO A 92 6.36 -1.76 19.37
CA PRO A 92 7.34 -0.73 19.72
C PRO A 92 8.70 -0.85 19.02
N ALA A 93 9.21 -2.07 18.85
CA ALA A 93 10.53 -2.30 18.27
C ALA A 93 10.60 -2.04 16.75
N ASP A 94 9.44 -1.91 16.09
CA ASP A 94 9.35 -1.64 14.65
C ASP A 94 9.40 -0.14 14.35
N TYR A 95 9.39 0.71 15.38
CA TYR A 95 9.42 2.16 15.26
C TYR A 95 10.79 2.72 15.63
N ARG A 96 11.24 3.73 14.89
CA ARG A 96 12.40 4.55 15.29
C ARG A 96 12.02 5.39 16.52
N PRO A 97 12.90 5.58 17.50
CA PRO A 97 12.58 6.43 18.65
C PRO A 97 12.31 7.89 18.22
N MET A 98 11.55 8.65 19.02
CA MET A 98 11.20 10.04 18.72
C MET A 98 12.38 11.01 18.56
N GLY A 99 13.56 10.64 19.07
CA GLY A 99 14.80 11.41 18.88
C GLY A 99 15.56 11.09 17.59
N ASP A 100 15.16 10.05 16.85
CA ASP A 100 15.78 9.70 15.57
C ASP A 100 15.34 10.69 14.49
N PRO A 101 16.27 11.36 13.77
CA PRO A 101 15.94 12.28 12.68
C PRO A 101 15.12 11.64 11.55
N ARG A 102 15.16 10.31 11.41
CA ARG A 102 14.41 9.55 10.41
C ARG A 102 13.05 9.05 10.92
N GLN A 103 12.61 9.48 12.10
CA GLN A 103 11.30 9.14 12.65
C GLN A 103 10.20 9.97 11.98
N ASP A 104 9.45 9.31 11.09
CA ASP A 104 8.48 9.87 10.13
C ASP A 104 7.02 9.45 10.39
N ARG A 105 6.79 8.74 11.49
CA ARG A 105 5.51 8.18 11.93
C ARG A 105 4.75 9.14 12.82
N LEU A 106 3.44 9.09 12.65
CA LEU A 106 2.45 9.54 13.62
C LEU A 106 1.33 8.50 13.67
N PHE A 107 0.48 8.61 14.67
CA PHE A 107 -0.56 7.63 14.93
C PHE A 107 -1.93 8.30 14.97
N MET A 108 -2.91 7.65 14.37
CA MET A 108 -4.31 8.04 14.43
C MET A 108 -5.10 6.85 14.93
N ILE A 109 -5.79 7.02 16.04
CA ILE A 109 -6.66 6.02 16.64
C ILE A 109 -8.09 6.49 16.48
N VAL A 110 -8.95 5.64 15.93
CA VAL A 110 -10.39 5.87 15.86
C VAL A 110 -11.10 4.73 16.57
N GLU A 111 -11.78 5.08 17.65
CA GLU A 111 -12.51 4.13 18.49
C GLU A 111 -13.99 4.44 18.48
N ARG A 112 -14.81 3.40 18.62
CA ARG A 112 -16.24 3.53 18.92
C ARG A 112 -16.46 3.37 20.42
N ALA A 113 -17.19 4.30 21.01
CA ALA A 113 -17.51 4.26 22.43
C ALA A 113 -18.23 2.95 22.80
N GLY A 114 -17.77 2.30 23.87
CA GLY A 114 -18.31 1.01 24.32
C GLY A 114 -17.66 -0.22 23.68
N GLU A 115 -16.77 -0.07 22.70
CA GLU A 115 -15.98 -1.17 22.17
C GLU A 115 -14.67 -1.39 22.95
N PRO A 116 -14.08 -2.59 22.88
CA PRO A 116 -12.72 -2.81 23.36
C PRO A 116 -11.76 -1.85 22.66
N ALA A 117 -10.97 -1.14 23.46
CA ALA A 117 -9.94 -0.25 22.94
C ALA A 117 -8.90 -1.01 22.12
N VAL A 118 -8.35 -0.35 21.11
CA VAL A 118 -7.35 -0.96 20.22
C VAL A 118 -6.04 -1.14 20.99
N ASP A 119 -5.81 -2.31 21.58
CA ASP A 119 -4.55 -2.69 22.24
C ASP A 119 -4.00 -1.61 23.23
N ARG A 120 -4.72 -1.39 24.33
CA ARG A 120 -4.44 -0.36 25.36
C ARG A 120 -2.99 -0.32 25.82
N THR A 121 -2.36 -1.48 26.00
CA THR A 121 -0.98 -1.58 26.49
C THR A 121 0.01 -0.96 25.51
N ARG A 122 -0.18 -1.22 24.21
CA ARG A 122 0.70 -0.70 23.17
C ARG A 122 0.41 0.76 22.84
N LEU A 123 -0.84 1.22 22.93
CA LEU A 123 -1.15 2.64 22.84
C LEU A 123 -0.54 3.45 23.98
N SER A 124 -0.54 2.88 25.19
CA SER A 124 0.11 3.50 26.34
C SER A 124 1.62 3.65 26.12
N PHE A 125 2.25 2.71 25.43
CA PHE A 125 3.64 2.86 24.99
C PHE A 125 3.81 4.06 24.06
N LEU A 126 2.97 4.20 23.02
CA LEU A 126 3.08 5.31 22.07
C LEU A 126 3.00 6.67 22.77
N LYS A 127 2.08 6.80 23.74
CA LYS A 127 1.95 7.99 24.58
C LYS A 127 3.19 8.23 25.45
N ARG A 128 3.68 7.21 26.17
CA ARG A 128 4.88 7.33 27.03
C ARG A 128 6.14 7.66 26.23
N ALA A 129 6.28 7.09 25.03
CA ALA A 129 7.37 7.36 24.10
C ALA A 129 7.19 8.68 23.33
N LYS A 130 6.13 9.45 23.62
CA LYS A 130 5.83 10.79 23.08
C LYS A 130 5.69 10.82 21.55
N TYR A 131 5.26 9.73 20.93
CA TYR A 131 4.89 9.77 19.51
C TYR A 131 3.67 10.69 19.31
N PRO A 132 3.63 11.45 18.20
CA PRO A 132 2.44 12.24 17.86
C PRO A 132 1.25 11.31 17.66
N LEU A 133 0.18 11.58 18.41
CA LEU A 133 -1.00 10.73 18.43
C LEU A 133 -2.27 11.58 18.41
N ALA A 134 -3.13 11.31 17.44
CA ALA A 134 -4.52 11.76 17.44
C ALA A 134 -5.43 10.61 17.89
N ALA A 135 -6.38 10.90 18.79
CA ALA A 135 -7.40 9.95 19.22
C ALA A 135 -8.78 10.55 18.95
N VAL A 136 -9.56 9.84 18.13
CA VAL A 136 -10.93 10.19 17.76
C VAL A 136 -11.86 9.13 18.33
N THR A 137 -12.89 9.56 19.04
CA THR A 137 -13.90 8.64 19.59
C THR A 137 -15.26 8.95 18.99
N LEU A 138 -15.81 7.98 18.27
CA LEU A 138 -17.18 8.02 17.77
C LEU A 138 -18.13 7.60 18.88
N GLU A 139 -19.32 8.19 18.88
CA GLU A 139 -20.40 7.75 19.77
C GLU A 139 -20.79 6.29 19.50
N LYS A 140 -21.31 5.63 20.53
CA LYS A 140 -21.64 4.20 20.49
C LYS A 140 -22.50 3.84 19.27
N ASN A 141 -23.51 4.64 19.00
CA ASN A 141 -24.51 4.38 17.96
C ASN A 141 -24.26 5.18 16.66
N ALA A 142 -23.13 5.90 16.55
CA ALA A 142 -22.87 6.70 15.36
C ALA A 142 -22.78 5.81 14.10
N PRO A 143 -23.55 6.06 13.04
CA PRO A 143 -23.43 5.30 11.80
C PRO A 143 -22.06 5.49 11.16
N LEU A 144 -21.62 4.53 10.35
CA LEU A 144 -20.33 4.61 9.66
C LEU A 144 -20.23 5.84 8.74
N SER A 145 -21.36 6.30 8.19
CA SER A 145 -21.43 7.52 7.37
C SER A 145 -20.93 8.78 8.09
N ARG A 146 -21.14 8.89 9.41
CA ARG A 146 -20.60 9.99 10.22
C ARG A 146 -19.08 10.00 10.21
N TYR A 147 -18.47 8.84 10.40
CA TYR A 147 -17.01 8.68 10.30
C TYR A 147 -16.51 9.02 8.91
N MET A 148 -17.16 8.51 7.86
CA MET A 148 -16.75 8.79 6.49
C MET A 148 -16.80 10.28 6.17
N GLN A 149 -17.88 10.98 6.56
CA GLN A 149 -17.97 12.42 6.35
C GLN A 149 -16.93 13.19 7.18
N PHE A 150 -16.65 12.76 8.41
CA PHE A 150 -15.62 13.35 9.26
C PHE A 150 -14.24 13.26 8.60
N ILE A 151 -13.92 12.12 8.01
CA ILE A 151 -12.69 11.91 7.25
C ILE A 151 -12.65 12.81 6.00
N HIS A 152 -13.74 12.95 5.24
CA HIS A 152 -13.79 13.89 4.11
C HIS A 152 -13.45 15.33 4.54
N TYR A 153 -14.02 15.82 5.65
CA TYR A 153 -13.71 17.16 6.15
C TYR A 153 -12.25 17.28 6.62
N THR A 154 -11.68 16.21 7.16
CA THR A 154 -10.25 16.17 7.52
C THR A 154 -9.37 16.28 6.29
N VAL A 155 -9.66 15.50 5.24
CA VAL A 155 -8.94 15.54 3.95
C VAL A 155 -9.10 16.90 3.30
N PHE A 156 -10.31 17.47 3.29
CA PHE A 156 -10.59 18.81 2.79
C PHE A 156 -9.76 19.88 3.50
N GLY A 157 -9.80 19.90 4.84
CA GLY A 157 -9.04 20.85 5.65
C GLY A 157 -7.53 20.73 5.37
N LEU A 158 -7.03 19.51 5.22
CA LEU A 158 -5.61 19.27 4.94
C LEU A 158 -5.22 19.72 3.52
N GLY A 159 -6.07 19.44 2.53
CA GLY A 159 -5.91 19.92 1.16
C GLY A 159 -5.91 21.45 1.09
N TYR A 160 -6.82 22.11 1.82
CA TYR A 160 -6.87 23.57 1.94
C TYR A 160 -5.57 24.14 2.56
N LEU A 161 -5.14 23.62 3.71
CA LEU A 161 -3.92 24.06 4.40
C LEU A 161 -2.66 23.87 3.54
N ARG A 162 -2.64 22.85 2.67
CA ARG A 162 -1.52 22.54 1.78
C ARG A 162 -1.67 23.16 0.38
N ARG A 163 -2.73 23.92 0.12
CA ARG A 163 -3.06 24.51 -1.19
C ARG A 163 -3.03 23.47 -2.33
N MET A 164 -3.52 22.27 -2.02
CA MET A 164 -3.46 21.13 -2.93
C MET A 164 -4.77 20.96 -3.70
N ASN A 165 -4.68 20.68 -4.99
CA ASN A 165 -5.85 20.27 -5.77
C ASN A 165 -6.17 18.80 -5.49
N PHE A 166 -7.18 18.55 -4.66
CA PHE A 166 -7.53 17.20 -4.24
C PHE A 166 -8.55 16.50 -5.16
N VAL A 167 -9.04 17.13 -6.24
CA VAL A 167 -10.07 16.55 -7.13
C VAL A 167 -9.57 15.93 -8.44
N THR A 168 -8.27 16.04 -8.75
CA THR A 168 -7.66 15.45 -9.98
C THR A 168 -6.99 14.10 -9.71
N GLN A 169 -6.74 13.29 -10.75
CA GLN A 169 -6.05 11.98 -10.65
C GLN A 169 -5.05 11.73 -11.84
N PRO A 170 -3.97 12.51 -11.94
CA PRO A 170 -3.05 12.46 -13.09
C PRO A 170 -2.23 11.16 -13.20
N ALA A 171 -1.89 10.52 -12.07
CA ALA A 171 -1.11 9.28 -12.06
C ALA A 171 -1.93 8.10 -12.58
N VAL A 172 -3.24 8.09 -12.27
CA VAL A 172 -4.19 7.09 -12.76
C VAL A 172 -4.31 7.12 -14.28
N GLU A 173 -4.42 8.32 -14.85
CA GLU A 173 -4.54 8.49 -16.30
C GLU A 173 -3.26 8.06 -17.04
N LEU A 174 -2.08 8.34 -16.49
CA LEU A 174 -0.83 7.81 -17.03
C LEU A 174 -0.83 6.28 -17.07
N TYR A 175 -1.20 5.63 -15.97
CA TYR A 175 -1.27 4.17 -15.91
C TYR A 175 -2.23 3.59 -16.96
N LYS A 176 -3.42 4.18 -17.14
CA LYS A 176 -4.39 3.76 -18.16
C LYS A 176 -3.84 3.92 -19.58
N SER A 177 -3.13 5.02 -19.85
CA SER A 177 -2.51 5.28 -21.16
C SER A 177 -1.44 4.25 -21.56
N ILE A 178 -0.86 3.53 -20.59
CA ILE A 178 0.11 2.45 -20.83
C ILE A 178 -0.58 1.09 -20.89
N THR A 179 -1.50 0.84 -19.95
CA THR A 179 -2.20 -0.45 -19.80
C THR A 179 -3.06 -0.76 -21.01
N ASN A 180 -3.83 0.22 -21.51
CA ASN A 180 -4.80 -0.02 -22.58
C ASN A 180 -4.13 -0.46 -23.90
N PRO A 181 -3.09 0.23 -24.42
CA PRO A 181 -2.39 -0.23 -25.61
C PRO A 181 -1.74 -1.60 -25.43
N LEU A 182 -1.16 -1.88 -24.26
CA LEU A 182 -0.52 -3.17 -23.99
C LEU A 182 -1.53 -4.32 -24.00
N TYR A 183 -2.69 -4.13 -23.37
CA TYR A 183 -3.77 -5.11 -23.38
C TYR A 183 -4.34 -5.31 -24.79
N GLN A 184 -4.55 -4.22 -25.55
CA GLN A 184 -5.00 -4.32 -26.94
C GLN A 184 -4.01 -5.09 -27.82
N ASN A 185 -2.70 -4.84 -27.67
CA ASN A 185 -1.67 -5.60 -28.37
C ASN A 185 -1.69 -7.09 -27.96
N ALA A 186 -1.87 -7.38 -26.67
CA ALA A 186 -2.02 -8.76 -26.21
C ALA A 186 -3.21 -9.48 -26.85
N VAL A 187 -4.36 -8.81 -26.97
CA VAL A 187 -5.53 -9.35 -27.67
C VAL A 187 -5.21 -9.65 -29.15
N ILE A 188 -4.55 -8.72 -29.85
CA ILE A 188 -4.16 -8.89 -31.26
C ILE A 188 -3.18 -10.06 -31.45
N GLN A 189 -2.20 -10.19 -30.55
CA GLN A 189 -1.18 -11.25 -30.62
C GLN A 189 -1.69 -12.62 -30.12
N GLY A 190 -2.89 -12.67 -29.54
CA GLY A 190 -3.47 -13.88 -28.97
C GLY A 190 -2.82 -14.30 -27.64
N GLY A 191 -2.45 -13.32 -26.82
CA GLY A 191 -1.95 -13.51 -25.45
C GLY A 191 -0.82 -12.55 -25.10
N ILE A 192 -0.78 -12.11 -23.83
CA ILE A 192 0.24 -11.17 -23.33
C ILE A 192 1.66 -11.72 -23.49
N GLU A 193 1.85 -13.04 -23.41
CA GLU A 193 3.16 -13.69 -23.51
C GLU A 193 3.84 -13.50 -24.87
N ARG A 194 3.06 -13.17 -25.90
CA ARG A 194 3.54 -12.96 -27.27
C ARG A 194 3.95 -11.52 -27.54
N THR A 195 3.60 -10.60 -26.64
CA THR A 195 3.94 -9.18 -26.77
C THR A 195 5.44 -8.94 -26.60
N PRO A 196 6.02 -7.94 -27.30
CA PRO A 196 7.42 -7.56 -27.13
C PRO A 196 7.78 -7.22 -25.67
N GLU A 197 6.89 -6.53 -24.97
CA GLU A 197 7.09 -6.10 -23.59
C GLU A 197 7.22 -7.28 -22.62
N TRP A 198 6.41 -8.33 -22.83
CA TRP A 198 6.53 -9.55 -22.03
C TRP A 198 7.82 -10.32 -22.33
N LYS A 199 8.18 -10.46 -23.61
CA LYS A 199 9.44 -11.11 -24.01
C LYS A 199 10.63 -10.39 -23.41
N GLN A 200 10.66 -9.07 -23.49
CA GLN A 200 11.69 -8.23 -22.88
C GLN A 200 11.79 -8.47 -21.37
N PHE A 201 10.65 -8.54 -20.66
CA PHE A 201 10.64 -8.83 -19.23
C PHE A 201 11.25 -10.20 -18.91
N VAL A 202 10.86 -11.25 -19.63
CA VAL A 202 11.32 -12.63 -19.37
C VAL A 202 12.78 -12.84 -19.76
N GLU A 203 13.20 -12.26 -20.88
CA GLU A 203 14.53 -12.43 -21.49
C GLU A 203 15.56 -11.43 -20.95
N SER A 204 15.14 -10.47 -20.11
CA SER A 204 16.02 -9.47 -19.55
C SER A 204 17.25 -10.11 -18.87
N PRO A 205 18.47 -9.61 -19.14
CA PRO A 205 19.65 -10.04 -18.40
C PRO A 205 19.66 -9.50 -16.96
N ARG A 206 18.84 -8.48 -16.65
CA ARG A 206 18.71 -7.86 -15.32
C ARG A 206 17.75 -8.64 -14.44
N GLN A 207 18.05 -9.92 -14.24
CA GLN A 207 17.32 -10.81 -13.34
C GLN A 207 18.28 -11.74 -12.58
N ILE A 208 17.94 -12.06 -11.33
CA ILE A 208 18.68 -13.02 -10.51
C ILE A 208 17.69 -14.06 -9.99
N LYS A 209 18.05 -15.34 -10.15
CA LYS A 209 17.21 -16.46 -9.75
C LYS A 209 17.41 -16.81 -8.28
N TRP A 210 16.33 -17.24 -7.65
CA TRP A 210 16.35 -17.98 -6.40
C TRP A 210 15.84 -19.39 -6.66
N ARG A 211 16.11 -20.30 -5.73
CA ARG A 211 15.62 -21.68 -5.81
C ARG A 211 14.09 -21.74 -5.87
N GLY A 212 13.56 -22.90 -6.24
CA GLY A 212 12.11 -23.14 -6.27
C GLY A 212 11.33 -22.23 -7.24
N GLY A 213 12.00 -21.66 -8.25
CA GLY A 213 11.35 -20.91 -9.33
C GLY A 213 10.94 -19.49 -8.99
N VAL A 214 11.52 -18.89 -7.94
CA VAL A 214 11.43 -17.46 -7.62
C VAL A 214 12.50 -16.71 -8.40
N THR A 215 12.19 -15.53 -8.93
CA THR A 215 13.16 -14.71 -9.67
C THR A 215 12.93 -13.24 -9.37
N LEU A 216 14.00 -12.54 -9.02
CA LEU A 216 14.04 -11.09 -8.85
C LEU A 216 14.41 -10.45 -10.18
N HIS A 217 13.60 -9.50 -10.62
CA HIS A 217 13.79 -8.69 -11.83
C HIS A 217 13.99 -7.24 -11.41
N TYR A 218 15.02 -6.60 -11.97
CA TYR A 218 15.40 -5.22 -11.65
C TYR A 218 15.72 -4.43 -12.92
N ASP A 219 15.15 -4.84 -14.04
CA ASP A 219 15.34 -4.26 -15.37
C ASP A 219 14.94 -2.79 -15.45
N ARG A 220 13.85 -2.42 -14.76
CA ARG A 220 13.26 -1.07 -14.73
C ARG A 220 13.71 -0.21 -13.56
N LEU A 221 14.72 -0.66 -12.81
CA LEU A 221 15.29 0.16 -11.75
C LEU A 221 16.05 1.34 -12.38
N PRO A 222 15.68 2.61 -12.08
CA PRO A 222 16.21 3.79 -12.76
C PRO A 222 17.63 4.17 -12.29
N CYS A 223 18.14 3.52 -11.24
CA CYS A 223 19.46 3.75 -10.69
C CYS A 223 20.37 2.52 -10.83
N GLY A 224 21.68 2.77 -10.95
CA GLY A 224 22.69 1.74 -10.86
C GLY A 224 22.86 1.30 -9.41
N VAL A 225 22.32 0.13 -9.07
CA VAL A 225 22.56 -0.50 -7.78
C VAL A 225 23.57 -1.61 -7.98
N ASN A 226 24.56 -1.67 -7.09
CA ASN A 226 25.56 -2.71 -7.15
C ASN A 226 24.96 -4.01 -6.60
N LEU A 227 24.63 -4.93 -7.51
CA LEU A 227 24.06 -6.25 -7.21
C LEU A 227 25.08 -7.36 -7.52
N ASN A 228 26.31 -7.23 -7.03
CA ASN A 228 27.37 -8.26 -7.15
C ASN A 228 27.13 -9.52 -6.29
N ASP A 229 25.88 -9.75 -5.89
CA ASP A 229 25.50 -10.82 -4.99
C ASP A 229 25.28 -12.14 -5.73
N ARG A 230 25.60 -13.24 -5.05
CA ARG A 230 25.54 -14.60 -5.62
C ARG A 230 24.12 -15.11 -5.86
N ASP A 231 23.12 -14.54 -5.18
CA ASP A 231 21.73 -14.98 -5.25
C ASP A 231 20.72 -13.83 -5.10
N ALA A 232 19.47 -14.08 -5.51
CA ALA A 232 18.44 -13.04 -5.58
C ALA A 232 18.06 -12.45 -4.21
N ALA A 233 18.08 -13.24 -3.15
CA ALA A 233 17.72 -12.75 -1.82
C ALA A 233 18.81 -11.84 -1.25
N SER A 234 20.08 -12.11 -1.57
CA SER A 234 21.20 -11.23 -1.20
C SER A 234 21.14 -9.94 -1.99
N ALA A 235 20.92 -10.03 -3.31
CA ALA A 235 20.74 -8.87 -4.17
C ALA A 235 19.59 -7.97 -3.70
N TYR A 236 18.44 -8.56 -3.34
CA TYR A 236 17.31 -7.78 -2.83
C TYR A 236 17.58 -7.13 -1.47
N ALA A 237 18.28 -7.81 -0.55
CA ALA A 237 18.69 -7.22 0.72
C ALA A 237 19.71 -6.07 0.53
N SER A 238 20.67 -6.25 -0.38
CA SER A 238 21.67 -5.24 -0.75
C SER A 238 21.00 -4.01 -1.37
N LEU A 239 20.05 -4.22 -2.30
CA LEU A 239 19.22 -3.17 -2.87
C LEU A 239 18.49 -2.36 -1.80
N LEU A 240 17.75 -3.04 -0.91
CA LEU A 240 17.01 -2.39 0.17
C LEU A 240 17.93 -1.57 1.08
N THR A 241 19.11 -2.09 1.40
CA THR A 241 20.09 -1.40 2.26
C THR A 241 20.63 -0.16 1.56
N GLN A 242 21.10 -0.29 0.31
CA GLN A 242 21.64 0.83 -0.48
C GLN A 242 20.60 1.95 -0.67
N LEU A 243 19.35 1.60 -0.98
CA LEU A 243 18.27 2.57 -1.13
C LEU A 243 17.89 3.25 0.18
N LEU A 244 17.87 2.51 1.30
CA LEU A 244 17.55 3.07 2.61
C LEU A 244 18.66 4.00 3.12
N ASP A 245 19.93 3.65 2.89
CA ASP A 245 21.10 4.45 3.28
C ASP A 245 21.20 5.73 2.45
N ALA A 246 20.84 5.67 1.17
CA ALA A 246 20.75 6.84 0.30
C ALA A 246 19.55 7.76 0.61
N GLY A 247 18.62 7.34 1.49
CA GLY A 247 17.38 8.08 1.75
C GLY A 247 16.38 8.05 0.59
N SER A 248 16.59 7.18 -0.39
CA SER A 248 15.73 7.07 -1.58
C SER A 248 14.41 6.35 -1.30
N ILE A 249 14.33 5.63 -0.17
CA ILE A 249 13.11 4.95 0.28
C ILE A 249 12.79 5.27 1.73
N GLU A 250 11.52 5.46 2.01
CA GLU A 250 10.96 5.70 3.34
C GLU A 250 9.79 4.76 3.65
N TYR A 251 9.27 4.06 2.64
CA TYR A 251 8.25 3.03 2.78
C TYR A 251 8.34 2.06 1.59
N GLY A 252 7.65 0.93 1.68
CA GLY A 252 7.56 -0.04 0.61
C GLY A 252 6.14 -0.43 0.27
N GLU A 253 5.99 -1.12 -0.86
CA GLU A 253 4.79 -1.89 -1.17
C GLU A 253 5.16 -3.28 -1.69
N LEU A 254 4.35 -4.28 -1.30
CA LEU A 254 4.36 -5.62 -1.86
C LEU A 254 3.01 -5.85 -2.54
N THR A 255 2.98 -5.81 -3.87
CA THR A 255 1.72 -5.90 -4.64
C THR A 255 1.71 -7.18 -5.46
N PHE A 256 0.77 -8.09 -5.17
CA PHE A 256 0.58 -9.28 -6.01
C PHE A 256 -0.50 -9.07 -7.05
N PHE A 257 -0.21 -9.39 -8.31
CA PHE A 257 -1.15 -9.34 -9.42
C PHE A 257 -1.84 -10.69 -9.61
N GLY A 258 -2.97 -10.86 -8.92
CA GLY A 258 -3.79 -12.08 -8.90
C GLY A 258 -4.74 -12.07 -7.71
N ASP A 259 -5.59 -13.08 -7.56
CA ASP A 259 -6.56 -13.13 -6.46
C ASP A 259 -5.88 -13.47 -5.13
N THR A 260 -6.05 -12.61 -4.12
CA THR A 260 -5.63 -12.88 -2.73
C THR A 260 -6.79 -12.95 -1.75
N ARG A 261 -8.02 -12.71 -2.23
CA ARG A 261 -9.24 -12.58 -1.43
C ARG A 261 -10.08 -13.84 -1.44
N TYR A 262 -10.15 -14.56 -2.55
CA TYR A 262 -11.05 -15.71 -2.69
C TYR A 262 -10.28 -17.02 -2.86
N ASP A 263 -9.31 -17.10 -3.77
CA ASP A 263 -8.49 -18.30 -4.00
C ASP A 263 -7.66 -18.69 -2.75
N PRO A 264 -7.71 -19.97 -2.30
CA PRO A 264 -6.95 -20.43 -1.14
C PRO A 264 -5.42 -20.29 -1.26
N ARG A 265 -4.86 -20.46 -2.46
CA ARG A 265 -3.41 -20.31 -2.72
C ARG A 265 -3.04 -18.83 -2.72
N GLY A 266 -3.88 -17.99 -3.30
CA GLY A 266 -3.86 -16.54 -3.18
C GLY A 266 -3.79 -16.04 -1.74
N LYS A 267 -4.71 -16.51 -0.89
CA LYS A 267 -4.72 -16.23 0.56
C LYS A 267 -3.44 -16.70 1.27
N ARG A 268 -2.86 -17.82 0.84
CA ARG A 268 -1.57 -18.29 1.38
C ARG A 268 -0.43 -17.37 0.97
N LEU A 269 -0.38 -16.94 -0.29
CA LEU A 269 0.58 -15.95 -0.76
C LEU A 269 0.45 -14.63 0.00
N ARG A 270 -0.78 -14.14 0.22
CA ARG A 270 -1.02 -12.94 1.03
C ARG A 270 -0.39 -13.04 2.43
N ARG A 271 -0.58 -14.16 3.11
CA ARG A 271 0.05 -14.40 4.43
C ARG A 271 1.58 -14.39 4.37
N ILE A 272 2.17 -14.86 3.28
CA ILE A 272 3.63 -14.77 3.06
C ILE A 272 4.05 -13.30 2.92
N LEU A 273 3.32 -12.51 2.13
CA LEU A 273 3.60 -11.08 1.97
C LEU A 273 3.42 -10.30 3.27
N ASP A 274 2.39 -10.61 4.07
CA ASP A 274 2.21 -9.98 5.38
C ASP A 274 3.39 -10.27 6.32
N ARG A 275 3.89 -11.52 6.33
CA ARG A 275 5.11 -11.90 7.09
C ARG A 275 6.37 -11.23 6.54
N ALA A 276 6.49 -11.11 5.23
CA ALA A 276 7.61 -10.41 4.60
C ALA A 276 7.60 -8.93 4.97
N GLY A 277 6.43 -8.28 4.88
CA GLY A 277 6.24 -6.91 5.33
C GLY A 277 6.64 -6.69 6.78
N GLN A 278 6.23 -7.59 7.67
CA GLN A 278 6.62 -7.55 9.07
C GLN A 278 8.14 -7.75 9.29
N SER A 279 8.71 -8.81 8.72
CA SER A 279 10.09 -9.23 9.02
C SER A 279 11.16 -8.43 8.27
N VAL A 280 10.88 -8.01 7.04
CA VAL A 280 11.82 -7.25 6.19
C VAL A 280 11.65 -5.76 6.45
N PHE A 281 10.48 -5.19 6.19
CA PHE A 281 10.31 -3.73 6.17
C PHE A 281 10.13 -3.14 7.57
N ARG A 282 9.16 -3.66 8.35
CA ARG A 282 8.85 -3.09 9.67
C ARG A 282 9.94 -3.41 10.70
N SER A 283 10.31 -4.68 10.84
CA SER A 283 11.26 -5.09 11.89
C SER A 283 12.72 -4.77 11.57
N ARG A 284 13.18 -5.02 10.33
CA ARG A 284 14.60 -4.81 9.96
C ARG A 284 14.88 -3.40 9.49
N LEU A 285 14.03 -2.84 8.63
CA LEU A 285 14.24 -1.50 8.06
C LEU A 285 13.53 -0.38 8.83
N LYS A 286 12.64 -0.70 9.79
CA LYS A 286 11.81 0.26 10.54
C LYS A 286 11.01 1.22 9.64
N ILE A 287 10.60 0.77 8.45
CA ILE A 287 9.76 1.56 7.53
C ILE A 287 8.40 0.88 7.34
N PRO A 288 7.31 1.64 7.13
CA PRO A 288 6.03 1.05 6.83
C PRO A 288 6.02 0.36 5.46
N VAL A 289 5.11 -0.60 5.33
CA VAL A 289 4.89 -1.32 4.07
C VAL A 289 3.40 -1.59 3.89
N ASP A 290 2.94 -1.41 2.66
CA ASP A 290 1.61 -1.84 2.26
C ASP A 290 1.65 -3.19 1.55
N ILE A 291 0.60 -3.99 1.76
CA ILE A 291 0.43 -5.30 1.11
C ILE A 291 -0.83 -5.24 0.25
N TYR A 292 -0.64 -5.32 -1.06
CA TYR A 292 -1.69 -5.09 -2.04
C TYR A 292 -2.00 -6.28 -2.94
N GLU A 293 -3.20 -6.22 -3.51
CA GLU A 293 -3.74 -7.06 -4.56
C GLU A 293 -3.96 -6.18 -5.78
N GLY A 294 -3.06 -6.32 -6.75
CA GLY A 294 -3.26 -5.77 -8.08
C GLY A 294 -4.21 -6.66 -8.88
N PRO A 295 -5.10 -6.10 -9.69
CA PRO A 295 -5.30 -4.68 -9.96
C PRO A 295 -6.35 -4.01 -9.09
N ALA A 296 -7.07 -4.77 -8.26
CA ALA A 296 -8.22 -4.27 -7.50
C ALA A 296 -7.90 -3.02 -6.67
N MET A 297 -6.63 -2.83 -6.34
CA MET A 297 -6.12 -1.73 -5.54
C MET A 297 -5.30 -0.69 -6.34
N ASN A 298 -4.88 -0.96 -7.58
CA ASN A 298 -3.88 -0.12 -8.29
C ASN A 298 -4.32 1.33 -8.57
N HIS A 299 -5.60 1.59 -8.82
CA HIS A 299 -6.06 2.92 -9.20
C HIS A 299 -5.85 3.97 -8.10
N SER A 300 -6.00 3.58 -6.84
CA SER A 300 -5.96 4.50 -5.71
C SER A 300 -4.53 4.82 -5.25
N TYR A 301 -3.67 3.80 -5.26
CA TYR A 301 -2.35 3.90 -4.63
C TYR A 301 -1.28 4.46 -5.58
N HIS A 302 -1.52 4.44 -6.89
CA HIS A 302 -0.60 5.05 -7.85
C HIS A 302 -0.47 6.56 -7.64
N GLU A 303 -1.53 7.28 -7.24
CA GLU A 303 -1.39 8.69 -6.86
C GLU A 303 -0.36 8.81 -5.73
N MET A 304 -0.52 8.08 -4.63
CA MET A 304 0.43 8.18 -3.53
C MET A 304 1.85 7.72 -3.88
N VAL A 305 2.02 6.58 -4.57
CA VAL A 305 3.35 6.06 -4.92
C VAL A 305 4.06 6.96 -5.94
N ILE A 306 3.33 7.45 -6.94
CA ILE A 306 3.89 8.32 -7.98
C ILE A 306 4.02 9.75 -7.47
N GLY A 307 3.04 10.27 -6.75
CA GLY A 307 2.98 11.64 -6.28
C GLY A 307 3.86 11.90 -5.07
N HIS A 308 3.85 11.03 -4.05
CA HIS A 308 4.69 11.20 -2.85
C HIS A 308 6.13 10.73 -3.05
N GLY A 309 6.35 9.74 -3.92
CA GLY A 309 7.68 9.19 -4.17
C GLY A 309 8.25 8.46 -2.95
N ARG A 310 9.57 8.21 -2.93
CA ARG A 310 10.30 7.49 -1.86
C ARG A 310 9.70 6.13 -1.44
N CYS A 311 8.95 5.51 -2.34
CA CYS A 311 8.47 4.15 -2.22
C CYS A 311 9.40 3.22 -3.00
N LEU A 312 9.74 2.05 -2.42
CA LEU A 312 10.14 0.91 -3.24
C LEU A 312 8.91 0.04 -3.52
N SER A 313 8.55 -0.04 -4.80
CA SER A 313 7.51 -0.93 -5.27
C SER A 313 8.06 -2.30 -5.64
N THR A 314 7.62 -3.34 -4.93
CA THR A 314 7.89 -4.73 -5.31
C THR A 314 6.62 -5.37 -5.81
N VAL A 315 6.53 -5.53 -7.12
CA VAL A 315 5.37 -6.15 -7.77
C VAL A 315 5.61 -7.64 -7.97
N LEU A 316 4.61 -8.46 -7.71
CA LEU A 316 4.69 -9.90 -7.77
C LEU A 316 3.68 -10.47 -8.76
N LEU A 317 4.08 -11.54 -9.43
CA LEU A 317 3.23 -12.26 -10.38
C LEU A 317 3.55 -13.77 -10.38
N SER A 318 2.53 -14.59 -10.57
CA SER A 318 2.70 -16.01 -10.89
C SER A 318 2.89 -16.19 -12.40
N ARG A 319 3.97 -16.89 -12.80
CA ARG A 319 4.23 -17.20 -14.21
C ARG A 319 3.20 -18.18 -14.77
N LYS A 320 2.69 -19.11 -13.95
CA LYS A 320 1.51 -19.91 -14.30
C LYS A 320 0.25 -19.14 -13.90
N PRO A 321 -0.52 -18.61 -14.85
CA PRO A 321 -1.65 -17.75 -14.56
C PRO A 321 -2.82 -18.56 -14.02
N GLU A 322 -3.71 -17.88 -13.31
CA GLU A 322 -5.04 -18.40 -13.01
C GLU A 322 -5.91 -18.33 -14.27
N SER A 323 -6.79 -19.31 -14.43
CA SER A 323 -7.80 -19.34 -15.48
C SER A 323 -9.10 -19.87 -14.88
N ILE A 324 -10.21 -19.25 -15.20
CA ILE A 324 -11.56 -19.73 -14.85
C ILE A 324 -12.30 -19.90 -16.17
N PRO A 325 -12.19 -21.09 -16.80
CA PRO A 325 -12.78 -21.35 -18.12
C PRO A 325 -14.28 -21.06 -18.17
N GLU A 326 -15.01 -21.36 -17.10
CA GLU A 326 -16.46 -21.18 -16.98
C GLU A 326 -16.88 -19.70 -17.05
N ALA A 327 -15.98 -18.80 -16.65
CA ALA A 327 -16.20 -17.35 -16.70
C ALA A 327 -15.55 -16.69 -17.95
N GLY A 328 -14.96 -17.49 -18.85
CA GLY A 328 -14.15 -16.97 -19.96
C GLY A 328 -12.96 -16.12 -19.49
N TYR A 329 -12.51 -16.31 -18.25
CA TYR A 329 -11.53 -15.46 -17.62
C TYR A 329 -10.11 -16.02 -17.79
N THR A 330 -9.21 -15.16 -18.29
CA THR A 330 -7.77 -15.38 -18.33
C THR A 330 -7.06 -14.29 -17.53
N ALA A 331 -5.92 -14.62 -16.90
CA ALA A 331 -5.13 -13.62 -16.17
C ALA A 331 -4.34 -12.66 -17.09
N ASP A 332 -4.63 -12.60 -18.39
CA ASP A 332 -3.90 -11.72 -19.33
C ASP A 332 -4.04 -10.26 -18.96
N TYR A 333 -5.21 -9.84 -18.48
CA TYR A 333 -5.40 -8.48 -17.98
C TYR A 333 -4.52 -8.20 -16.75
N HIS A 334 -4.44 -9.13 -15.78
CA HIS A 334 -3.58 -8.99 -14.61
C HIS A 334 -2.09 -8.88 -14.99
N ARG A 335 -1.66 -9.65 -15.99
CA ARG A 335 -0.29 -9.61 -16.52
C ARG A 335 0.01 -8.31 -17.27
N ALA A 336 -0.92 -7.83 -18.08
CA ALA A 336 -0.80 -6.54 -18.75
C ALA A 336 -0.67 -5.42 -17.71
N GLN A 337 -1.46 -5.46 -16.64
CA GLN A 337 -1.42 -4.49 -15.56
C GLN A 337 -0.14 -4.58 -14.73
N PHE A 338 0.38 -5.78 -14.49
CA PHE A 338 1.68 -6.00 -13.86
C PHE A 338 2.82 -5.32 -14.65
N LEU A 339 2.85 -5.50 -15.97
CA LEU A 339 3.84 -4.83 -16.84
C LEU A 339 3.62 -3.32 -16.87
N ALA A 340 2.38 -2.87 -17.08
CA ALA A 340 2.04 -1.46 -17.19
C ALA A 340 2.35 -0.68 -15.89
N THR A 341 2.19 -1.31 -14.72
CA THR A 341 2.56 -0.71 -13.43
C THR A 341 4.06 -0.41 -13.38
N GLN A 342 4.90 -1.38 -13.76
CA GLN A 342 6.35 -1.18 -13.77
C GLN A 342 6.78 -0.12 -14.79
N MET A 343 6.17 -0.13 -15.98
CA MET A 343 6.39 0.89 -17.01
C MET A 343 5.97 2.29 -16.56
N ALA A 344 4.85 2.41 -15.85
CA ALA A 344 4.37 3.69 -15.32
C ALA A 344 5.34 4.26 -14.28
N TYR A 345 5.84 3.40 -13.39
CA TYR A 345 6.84 3.76 -12.38
C TYR A 345 8.16 4.18 -13.02
N GLU A 346 8.66 3.41 -13.99
CA GLU A 346 9.88 3.77 -14.73
C GLU A 346 9.76 5.13 -15.43
N ARG A 347 8.65 5.40 -16.14
CA ARG A 347 8.41 6.70 -16.81
C ARG A 347 8.38 7.88 -15.84
N ARG A 348 8.10 7.62 -14.56
CA ARG A 348 8.10 8.62 -13.48
C ARG A 348 9.36 8.56 -12.61
N SER A 349 10.38 7.80 -13.04
CA SER A 349 11.61 7.58 -12.29
C SER A 349 11.36 7.09 -10.85
N ARG A 350 10.32 6.26 -10.66
CA ARG A 350 9.99 5.62 -9.39
C ARG A 350 10.66 4.26 -9.29
N LEU A 351 11.03 3.89 -8.06
CA LEU A 351 11.79 2.67 -7.78
C LEU A 351 10.84 1.47 -7.83
N VAL A 352 11.06 0.58 -8.78
CA VAL A 352 10.30 -0.65 -8.93
C VAL A 352 11.21 -1.83 -9.20
N VAL A 353 10.89 -2.95 -8.56
CA VAL A 353 11.41 -4.28 -8.89
C VAL A 353 10.26 -5.27 -8.99
N ALA A 354 10.50 -6.37 -9.69
CA ALA A 354 9.52 -7.44 -9.84
C ALA A 354 10.02 -8.74 -9.22
N ILE A 355 9.10 -9.53 -8.65
CA ILE A 355 9.35 -10.90 -8.25
C ILE A 355 8.38 -11.80 -9.00
N SER A 356 8.88 -12.66 -9.88
CA SER A 356 8.07 -13.71 -10.49
C SER A 356 8.21 -15.01 -9.72
N VAL A 357 7.09 -15.67 -9.40
CA VAL A 357 7.06 -17.04 -8.90
C VAL A 357 6.65 -18.00 -10.01
N LYS A 358 7.13 -19.24 -9.98
CA LYS A 358 6.80 -20.25 -11.01
C LYS A 358 5.28 -20.48 -11.10
N ASP A 359 4.67 -20.75 -9.96
CA ASP A 359 3.24 -21.03 -9.77
C ASP A 359 2.87 -20.75 -8.30
N LEU A 360 1.60 -20.94 -7.94
CA LEU A 360 1.11 -20.81 -6.56
C LEU A 360 1.04 -22.17 -5.84
N GLU A 361 1.77 -23.18 -6.31
CA GLU A 361 1.81 -24.49 -5.66
C GLU A 361 2.63 -24.45 -4.37
N SER A 362 2.42 -25.46 -3.53
CA SER A 362 2.95 -25.47 -2.17
C SER A 362 4.47 -25.27 -2.09
N ALA A 363 5.22 -25.88 -3.01
CA ALA A 363 6.68 -25.79 -3.11
C ALA A 363 7.17 -24.40 -3.54
N SER A 364 6.52 -23.79 -4.54
CA SER A 364 6.86 -22.45 -5.02
C SER A 364 6.61 -21.39 -3.94
N LEU A 365 5.47 -21.49 -3.25
CA LEU A 365 5.14 -20.62 -2.12
C LEU A 365 6.08 -20.82 -0.93
N ALA A 366 6.50 -22.05 -0.63
CA ALA A 366 7.51 -22.30 0.40
C ALA A 366 8.85 -21.65 0.04
N SER A 367 9.25 -21.72 -1.23
CA SER A 367 10.47 -21.05 -1.71
C SER A 367 10.38 -19.53 -1.63
N LEU A 368 9.20 -18.94 -1.92
CA LEU A 368 8.97 -17.50 -1.76
C LEU A 368 9.06 -17.08 -0.28
N GLU A 369 8.48 -17.86 0.62
CA GLU A 369 8.60 -17.60 2.06
C GLU A 369 10.06 -17.68 2.51
N GLU A 370 10.80 -18.67 2.03
CA GLU A 370 12.22 -18.83 2.33
C GLU A 370 13.08 -17.70 1.75
N PHE A 371 12.75 -17.23 0.54
CA PHE A 371 13.37 -16.05 -0.07
C PHE A 371 13.28 -14.85 0.87
N PHE A 372 12.07 -14.49 1.34
CA PHE A 372 11.91 -13.34 2.24
C PHE A 372 12.56 -13.54 3.61
N LYS A 373 12.58 -14.78 4.13
CA LYS A 373 13.34 -15.10 5.36
C LYS A 373 14.84 -14.87 5.18
N ALA A 374 15.40 -15.27 4.03
CA ALA A 374 16.80 -15.05 3.69
C ALA A 374 17.12 -13.56 3.50
N VAL A 375 16.21 -12.80 2.86
CA VAL A 375 16.34 -11.33 2.77
C VAL A 375 16.40 -10.71 4.17
N ALA A 376 15.44 -11.04 5.04
CA ALA A 376 15.37 -10.49 6.40
C ALA A 376 16.61 -10.82 7.24
N SER A 377 17.20 -12.01 7.07
CA SER A 377 18.39 -12.41 7.83
C SER A 377 19.65 -11.65 7.39
N ARG A 378 19.72 -11.25 6.11
CA ARG A 378 20.84 -10.53 5.49
C ARG A 378 20.79 -9.03 5.68
N LEU A 379 19.60 -8.48 5.95
CA LEU A 379 19.46 -7.07 6.29
C LEU A 379 20.14 -6.74 7.62
N PRO A 380 20.85 -5.61 7.71
CA PRO A 380 21.38 -5.14 8.98
C PRO A 380 20.22 -4.96 9.97
N LYS A 381 20.46 -5.24 11.26
CA LYS A 381 19.50 -4.78 12.28
C LYS A 381 19.54 -3.25 12.23
N ALA A 382 18.38 -2.60 12.07
CA ALA A 382 18.29 -1.16 12.19
C ALA A 382 18.95 -0.72 13.50
N ARG A 383 19.93 0.20 13.39
CA ARG A 383 20.59 0.80 14.56
C ARG A 383 19.50 1.41 15.46
N MET A 384 19.67 1.25 16.78
CA MET A 384 18.70 1.75 17.77
C MET A 384 18.68 3.26 17.82
#